data_AF-A0A2E2KLR9-F1
#
_entry.id   AF-A0A2E2KLR9-F1
#
_cell.length_a   1.000
_cell.length_b   1.000
_cell.length_c   1.000
_cell.angle_alpha   90.00
_cell.angle_beta   90.00
_cell.angle_gamma   90.00
#
_symmetry.space_group_name_H-M   'P 1'
#
loop_
_entity.id
_entity.type
_entity.pdbx_description
1 polymer ?
#
loop_
_entity_poly.entity_id
_entity_poly.type
_entity_poly.pdbx_seq_one_letter_code
_entity_poly.pdbx_strand_id
1 'polypeptide(L)'
;MCYIKRIGVLLVGLALSGCQVKQETVGTEKLSADEIVGLFEGKTVESFNLISGSTSFTYYHPDGRVMQERYWEKRKGAWKINEKGEMCLAMEGKPFSCRSIYREGIKLYKFRLDTEGQPEKIIRYRQFIDGRVLDN
;
A
#
# COMPACT_ATOMS: atom_id res chain seq x y z
N MET A 1 -58.12 -43.63 -30.15
CA MET A 1 -59.04 -43.53 -28.99
C MET A 1 -58.33 -44.05 -27.74
N CYS A 2 -58.63 -43.43 -26.58
CA CYS A 2 -58.19 -43.72 -25.20
C CYS A 2 -56.89 -43.07 -24.64
N TYR A 3 -57.06 -41.80 -24.26
CA TYR A 3 -56.72 -41.13 -22.99
C TYR A 3 -55.86 -41.84 -21.93
N ILE A 4 -54.74 -41.23 -21.52
CA ILE A 4 -54.23 -41.17 -20.12
C ILE A 4 -53.49 -39.82 -19.96
N LYS A 5 -54.19 -38.79 -19.43
CA LYS A 5 -54.12 -38.27 -18.05
C LYS A 5 -52.84 -37.48 -17.74
N ARG A 6 -53.02 -36.16 -17.65
CA ARG A 6 -52.02 -35.16 -17.24
C ARG A 6 -51.47 -35.46 -15.85
N ILE A 7 -50.14 -35.55 -15.74
CA ILE A 7 -49.35 -35.32 -14.53
C ILE A 7 -48.26 -34.35 -15.03
N GLY A 8 -48.27 -33.06 -14.73
CA GLY A 8 -48.41 -32.49 -13.40
C GLY A 8 -47.05 -32.48 -12.69
N VAL A 9 -46.01 -31.92 -13.31
CA VAL A 9 -44.74 -31.61 -12.63
C VAL A 9 -44.32 -30.20 -13.03
N LEU A 10 -44.73 -29.24 -12.20
CA LEU A 10 -44.18 -27.89 -12.15
C LEU A 10 -42.72 -28.01 -11.68
N LEU A 11 -41.77 -27.88 -12.61
CA LEU A 11 -40.39 -27.58 -12.26
C LEU A 11 -40.32 -26.12 -11.82
N VAL A 12 -40.47 -25.90 -10.51
CA VAL A 12 -40.17 -24.62 -9.87
C VAL A 12 -38.66 -24.42 -9.98
N GLY A 13 -38.26 -23.59 -10.94
CA GLY A 13 -36.90 -23.10 -11.01
C GLY A 13 -36.61 -22.26 -9.77
N LEU A 14 -35.87 -22.83 -8.82
CA LEU A 14 -35.20 -22.06 -7.77
C LEU A 14 -34.11 -21.25 -8.47
N ALA A 15 -34.48 -20.05 -8.92
CA ALA A 15 -33.53 -18.99 -9.22
C ALA A 15 -32.82 -18.67 -7.90
N LEU A 16 -31.71 -19.35 -7.64
CA LEU A 16 -30.73 -18.88 -6.67
C LEU A 16 -30.22 -17.56 -7.24
N SER A 17 -30.86 -16.46 -6.82
CA SER A 17 -30.32 -15.12 -6.87
C SER A 17 -29.06 -15.13 -6.00
N GLY A 18 -27.97 -15.68 -6.55
CA GLY A 18 -26.65 -15.49 -6.01
C GLY A 18 -26.42 -13.99 -6.01
N CYS A 19 -26.27 -13.42 -4.82
CA CYS A 19 -25.69 -12.09 -4.68
C CYS A 19 -24.42 -12.10 -5.52
N GLN A 20 -24.45 -11.44 -6.68
CA GLN A 20 -23.25 -11.06 -7.38
C GLN A 20 -22.57 -10.08 -6.44
N VAL A 21 -21.72 -10.60 -5.56
CA VAL A 21 -20.74 -9.80 -4.85
C VAL A 21 -19.97 -9.13 -5.97
N LYS A 22 -20.25 -7.85 -6.20
CA LYS A 22 -19.48 -7.00 -7.09
C LYS A 22 -18.05 -7.14 -6.58
N GLN A 23 -17.25 -7.91 -7.30
CA GLN A 23 -15.84 -8.02 -7.02
C GLN A 23 -15.29 -6.65 -7.38
N GLU A 24 -15.20 -5.79 -6.37
CA GLU A 24 -14.59 -4.47 -6.49
C GLU A 24 -13.19 -4.75 -7.00
N THR A 25 -12.94 -4.41 -8.27
CA THR A 25 -11.58 -4.38 -8.79
C THR A 25 -10.87 -3.34 -7.96
N VAL A 26 -10.15 -3.81 -6.94
CA VAL A 26 -9.34 -2.97 -6.06
C VAL A 26 -8.28 -2.35 -6.97
N GLY A 27 -8.59 -1.17 -7.50
CA GLY A 27 -7.71 -0.43 -8.38
C GLY A 27 -6.46 -0.02 -7.61
N THR A 28 -5.33 -0.01 -8.30
CA THR A 28 -4.10 0.58 -7.79
C THR A 28 -4.16 2.08 -8.03
N GLU A 29 -4.31 2.86 -6.97
CA GLU A 29 -4.43 4.33 -7.00
C GLU A 29 -3.12 4.97 -6.56
N LYS A 30 -2.59 5.93 -7.33
CA LYS A 30 -1.41 6.71 -6.90
C LYS A 30 -1.84 7.74 -5.86
N LEU A 31 -1.16 7.80 -4.72
CA LEU A 31 -1.41 8.82 -3.72
C LEU A 31 -0.94 10.21 -4.19
N SER A 32 -1.71 11.22 -3.83
CA SER A 32 -1.35 12.63 -3.96
C SER A 32 -0.28 13.06 -2.94
N ALA A 33 0.33 14.22 -3.16
CA ALA A 33 1.31 14.79 -2.23
C ALA A 33 0.71 14.99 -0.82
N ASP A 34 -0.49 15.56 -0.74
CA ASP A 34 -1.17 15.86 0.52
C ASP A 34 -1.54 14.60 1.29
N GLU A 35 -1.99 13.54 0.60
CA GLU A 35 -2.23 12.23 1.23
C GLU A 35 -0.95 11.63 1.79
N ILE A 36 0.17 11.74 1.07
CA ILE A 36 1.46 11.26 1.57
C ILE A 36 1.90 12.07 2.80
N VAL A 37 1.78 13.40 2.77
CA VAL A 37 2.11 14.23 3.94
C VAL A 37 1.24 13.85 5.14
N GLY A 38 -0.09 13.78 4.98
CA GLY A 38 -1.02 13.44 6.06
C GLY A 38 -0.81 12.04 6.65
N LEU A 39 -0.35 11.08 5.84
CA LEU A 39 -0.05 9.73 6.30
C LEU A 39 1.29 9.62 7.03
N PHE A 40 2.32 10.36 6.59
CA PHE A 40 3.69 10.13 7.05
C PHE A 40 4.20 11.16 8.04
N GLU A 41 3.86 12.44 7.85
CA GLU A 41 4.42 13.53 8.64
C GLU A 41 4.11 13.39 10.13
N GLY A 42 5.14 13.51 10.96
CA GLY A 42 5.03 13.37 12.41
C GLY A 42 4.76 11.94 12.87
N LYS A 43 4.90 10.92 12.00
CA LYS A 43 4.63 9.52 12.34
C LYS A 43 5.86 8.63 12.21
N THR A 44 5.91 7.59 13.03
CA THR A 44 6.77 6.43 12.83
C THR A 44 6.03 5.39 11.99
N VAL A 45 6.63 5.02 10.86
CA VAL A 45 6.03 4.12 9.89
C VAL A 45 6.79 2.81 9.82
N GLU A 46 6.08 1.71 9.97
CA GLU A 46 6.59 0.37 9.75
C GLU A 46 6.59 0.05 8.24
N SER A 47 7.78 -0.23 7.71
CA SER A 47 8.02 -0.56 6.31
C SER A 47 8.58 -1.98 6.17
N PHE A 48 7.86 -2.84 5.46
CA PHE A 48 8.31 -4.18 5.08
C PHE A 48 8.85 -4.18 3.65
N ASN A 49 10.11 -4.55 3.49
CA ASN A 49 10.75 -4.65 2.19
C ASN A 49 10.43 -6.00 1.53
N LEU A 50 9.69 -5.96 0.43
CA LEU A 50 9.20 -7.16 -0.26
C LEU A 50 10.31 -7.96 -0.96
N ILE A 51 11.45 -7.32 -1.26
CA ILE A 51 12.58 -7.94 -1.95
C ILE A 51 13.50 -8.66 -0.96
N SER A 52 13.80 -8.03 0.17
CA SER A 52 14.75 -8.54 1.17
C SER A 52 14.10 -9.23 2.38
N GLY A 53 12.78 -9.13 2.53
CA GLY A 53 12.05 -9.63 3.70
C GLY A 53 12.33 -8.87 4.99
N SER A 54 13.01 -7.72 4.93
CA SER A 54 13.39 -6.96 6.12
C SER A 54 12.33 -5.94 6.55
N THR A 55 12.23 -5.72 7.86
CA THR A 55 11.40 -4.67 8.45
C THR A 55 12.28 -3.49 8.85
N SER A 56 11.74 -2.29 8.71
CA SER A 56 12.33 -1.04 9.20
C SER A 56 11.25 -0.14 9.77
N PHE A 57 11.64 0.70 10.72
CA PHE A 57 10.77 1.70 11.33
C PHE A 57 11.37 3.06 11.05
N THR A 58 10.60 3.97 10.44
CA THR A 58 11.10 5.30 10.06
C THR A 58 10.20 6.38 10.63
N TYR A 59 10.76 7.26 11.45
CA TYR A 59 10.10 8.49 11.89
C TYR A 59 10.34 9.60 10.86
N TYR A 60 9.25 10.20 10.37
CA TYR A 60 9.26 11.27 9.38
C TYR A 60 8.98 12.62 10.06
N HIS A 61 10.04 13.40 10.30
CA HIS A 61 9.91 14.68 11.00
C HIS A 61 9.30 15.76 10.06
N PRO A 62 8.42 16.64 10.56
CA PRO A 62 7.85 17.75 9.77
C PRO A 62 8.86 18.75 9.18
N ASP A 63 10.13 18.70 9.60
CA ASP A 63 11.18 19.58 9.10
C ASP A 63 11.99 18.95 7.94
N GLY A 64 11.49 17.83 7.42
CA GLY A 64 12.15 17.09 6.35
C GLY A 64 13.25 16.14 6.81
N ARG A 65 13.51 15.95 8.12
CA ARG A 65 14.44 14.91 8.59
C ARG A 65 13.76 13.55 8.74
N VAL A 66 14.54 12.47 8.62
CA VAL A 66 14.10 11.12 9.02
C VAL A 66 15.07 10.48 10.01
N MET A 67 14.51 9.65 10.89
CA MET A 67 15.26 8.69 11.69
C MET A 67 14.73 7.30 11.34
N GLN A 68 15.60 6.39 10.92
CA GLN A 68 15.24 5.02 10.59
C GLN A 68 15.98 4.05 11.49
N GLU A 69 15.28 3.06 12.02
CA GLU A 69 15.87 1.85 12.56
C GLU A 69 15.67 0.69 11.59
N ARG A 70 16.75 -0.02 11.28
CA ARG A 70 16.70 -1.23 10.46
C ARG A 70 17.92 -2.10 10.75
N TYR A 71 17.67 -3.38 11.04
CA TYR A 71 18.68 -4.31 11.54
C TYR A 71 19.37 -3.82 12.83
N TRP A 72 18.59 -3.25 13.76
CA TRP A 72 19.09 -2.69 15.03
C TRP A 72 20.03 -1.48 14.89
N GLU A 73 20.23 -0.99 13.67
CA GLU A 73 21.03 0.21 13.40
C GLU A 73 20.14 1.41 13.15
N LYS A 74 20.43 2.51 13.87
CA LYS A 74 19.83 3.82 13.67
C LYS A 74 20.55 4.58 12.57
N ARG A 75 19.78 5.16 11.65
CA ARG A 75 20.24 5.92 10.49
C ARG A 75 19.48 7.23 10.38
N LYS A 76 20.19 8.29 10.02
CA LYS A 76 19.62 9.61 9.78
C LYS A 76 19.52 9.88 8.30
N GLY A 77 18.60 10.76 7.94
CA GLY A 77 18.41 11.18 6.57
C GLY A 77 17.48 12.37 6.44
N ALA A 78 17.08 12.62 5.20
CA ALA A 78 16.08 13.61 4.84
C ALA A 78 14.98 12.99 3.96
N TRP A 79 13.79 13.55 4.05
CA TRP A 79 12.66 13.25 3.18
C TRP A 79 12.00 14.53 2.68
N LYS A 80 11.36 14.44 1.53
CA LYS A 80 10.51 15.49 0.96
C LYS A 80 9.55 14.89 -0.05
N ILE A 81 8.51 15.63 -0.39
CA ILE A 81 7.64 15.31 -1.52
C ILE A 81 8.02 16.24 -2.68
N ASN A 82 8.16 15.68 -3.90
CA ASN A 82 8.43 16.48 -5.09
C ASN A 82 7.13 16.93 -5.78
N GLU A 83 7.26 17.78 -6.80
CA GLU A 83 6.14 18.31 -7.59
C GLU A 83 5.32 17.23 -8.31
N LYS A 84 5.87 16.02 -8.48
CA LYS A 84 5.19 14.87 -9.08
C LYS A 84 4.41 14.03 -8.07
N GLY A 85 4.35 14.45 -6.81
CA GLY A 85 3.72 13.71 -5.72
C GLY A 85 4.49 12.44 -5.33
N GLU A 86 5.82 12.44 -5.49
CA GLU A 86 6.67 11.29 -5.12
C GLU A 86 7.36 11.55 -3.79
N MET A 87 7.47 10.50 -2.98
CA MET A 87 8.28 10.53 -1.76
C MET A 87 9.75 10.36 -2.12
N CYS A 88 10.54 11.40 -1.88
CA CYS A 88 11.99 11.39 -2.01
C CYS A 88 12.63 11.15 -0.65
N LEU A 89 13.53 10.16 -0.58
CA LEU A 89 14.27 9.81 0.64
C LEU A 89 15.76 9.80 0.35
N ALA A 90 16.55 10.42 1.22
CA ALA A 90 18.01 10.39 1.22
C ALA A 90 18.48 9.97 2.61
N MET A 91 19.18 8.85 2.71
CA MET A 91 19.90 8.49 3.93
C MET A 91 21.29 9.11 3.90
N GLU A 92 21.94 9.24 5.06
CA GLU A 92 23.28 9.80 5.18
C GLU A 92 24.26 9.23 4.14
N GLY A 93 24.94 10.12 3.42
CA GLY A 93 25.88 9.77 2.35
C GLY A 93 25.25 9.25 1.04
N LYS A 94 23.91 9.31 0.89
CA LYS A 94 23.21 8.88 -0.33
C LYS A 94 22.40 10.02 -0.95
N PRO A 95 22.28 10.06 -2.30
CA PRO A 95 21.41 11.03 -2.97
C PRO A 95 19.93 10.70 -2.71
N PHE A 96 19.06 11.67 -2.96
CA PHE A 96 17.61 11.46 -2.93
C PHE A 96 17.19 10.42 -3.97
N SER A 97 16.33 9.49 -3.54
CA SER A 97 15.64 8.55 -4.41
C SER A 97 14.13 8.77 -4.26
N CYS A 98 13.49 9.24 -5.33
CA CYS A 98 12.06 9.58 -5.38
C CYS A 98 11.25 8.40 -5.91
N ARG A 99 10.18 8.03 -5.22
CA ARG A 99 9.30 6.92 -5.59
C ARG A 99 7.85 7.26 -5.31
N SER A 100 6.96 6.79 -6.18
CA SER A 100 5.51 6.92 -5.99
C SER A 100 5.00 5.92 -4.95
N ILE A 101 3.97 6.34 -4.22
CA ILE A 101 3.23 5.49 -3.27
C ILE A 101 1.84 5.25 -3.84
N TYR A 102 1.39 4.01 -3.78
CA TYR A 102 0.09 3.61 -4.27
C TYR A 102 -0.73 2.91 -3.19
N ARG A 103 -2.04 3.08 -3.29
CA ARG A 103 -3.06 2.40 -2.50
C ARG A 103 -3.63 1.24 -3.32
N GLU A 104 -3.73 0.08 -2.68
CA GLU A 104 -4.43 -1.10 -3.18
C GLU A 104 -5.36 -1.59 -2.08
N GLY A 105 -6.59 -1.08 -2.11
CA GLY A 105 -7.58 -1.31 -1.06
C GLY A 105 -7.09 -0.66 0.23
N ILE A 106 -6.94 -1.45 1.29
CA ILE A 106 -6.43 -0.96 2.58
C ILE A 106 -4.90 -0.96 2.68
N LYS A 107 -4.18 -1.41 1.64
CA LYS A 107 -2.72 -1.59 1.68
C LYS A 107 -2.03 -0.46 0.93
N LEU A 108 -0.88 -0.03 1.46
CA LEU A 108 -0.05 1.00 0.86
C LEU A 108 1.30 0.42 0.43
N TYR A 109 1.73 0.78 -0.78
CA TYR A 109 2.93 0.24 -1.39
C TYR A 109 3.80 1.33 -2.00
N LYS A 110 5.12 1.19 -1.86
CA LYS A 110 6.10 1.94 -2.66
C LYS A 110 6.48 1.13 -3.89
N PHE A 111 6.53 1.79 -5.04
CA PHE A 111 6.92 1.18 -6.29
C PHE A 111 8.27 1.73 -6.77
N ARG A 112 9.02 0.92 -7.53
CA ARG A 112 10.13 1.36 -8.39
C ARG A 112 9.89 0.84 -9.82
N LEU A 113 10.66 1.34 -10.77
CA LEU A 113 10.79 0.68 -12.07
C LEU A 113 11.87 -0.40 -11.96
N ASP A 114 11.61 -1.57 -12.52
CA ASP A 114 12.61 -2.63 -12.67
C ASP A 114 13.53 -2.37 -13.89
N THR A 115 14.36 -3.35 -14.25
CA THR A 115 15.29 -3.26 -15.38
C THR A 115 14.59 -3.18 -16.75
N GLU A 116 13.34 -3.59 -16.83
CA GLU A 116 12.50 -3.56 -18.04
C GLU A 116 11.58 -2.33 -18.07
N GLY A 117 11.69 -1.46 -17.05
CA GLY A 117 10.86 -0.28 -16.92
C GLY A 117 9.45 -0.57 -16.40
N GLN A 118 9.18 -1.78 -15.89
CA GLN A 118 7.87 -2.14 -15.35
C GLN A 118 7.76 -1.74 -13.86
N PRO A 119 6.57 -1.35 -13.39
CA PRO A 119 6.35 -1.05 -11.98
C PRO A 119 6.48 -2.29 -11.08
N GLU A 120 7.42 -2.25 -10.14
CA GLU A 120 7.65 -3.31 -9.15
C GLU A 120 7.36 -2.79 -7.73
N LYS A 121 6.54 -3.51 -6.97
CA LYS A 121 6.28 -3.24 -5.55
C LYS A 121 7.49 -3.60 -4.70
N ILE A 122 8.04 -2.64 -3.97
CA ILE A 122 9.26 -2.85 -3.17
C ILE A 122 9.08 -2.72 -1.67
N ILE A 123 8.16 -1.87 -1.22
CA ILE A 123 7.86 -1.69 0.21
C ILE A 123 6.36 -1.81 0.40
N ARG A 124 5.94 -2.54 1.43
CA ARG A 124 4.60 -2.46 2.00
C ARG A 124 4.65 -1.65 3.30
N TYR A 125 3.85 -0.61 3.39
CA TYR A 125 3.66 0.12 4.63
C TYR A 125 2.57 -0.57 5.46
N ARG A 126 2.84 -0.82 6.74
CA ARG A 126 1.97 -1.65 7.59
C ARG A 126 1.32 -0.88 8.72
N GLN A 127 2.08 -0.04 9.41
CA GLN A 127 1.62 0.71 10.58
C GLN A 127 2.11 2.15 10.50
N PHE A 128 1.27 3.06 10.98
CA PHE A 128 1.52 4.49 11.06
C PHE A 128 1.21 4.92 12.49
N ILE A 129 2.23 5.20 13.28
CA ILE A 129 2.13 5.49 14.70
C ILE A 129 2.47 6.95 14.91
N ASP A 130 1.63 7.69 15.61
CA ASP A 130 1.89 9.10 15.91
C ASP A 130 3.14 9.27 16.78
N GLY A 131 3.97 10.24 16.42
CA GLY A 131 5.18 10.58 17.15
C GLY A 131 6.38 9.67 16.85
N ARG A 132 7.48 9.95 17.53
CA ARG A 132 8.73 9.19 17.44
C ARG A 132 8.72 8.07 18.47
N VAL A 133 8.67 6.81 18.03
CA VAL A 133 8.68 5.63 18.92
C VAL A 133 9.99 4.84 18.89
N LEU A 134 11.04 5.39 18.27
CA LEU A 134 12.35 4.74 18.08
C LEU A 134 13.31 4.87 19.29
N ASP A 135 12.86 5.44 20.41
CA ASP A 135 13.71 5.83 21.55
C ASP A 135 13.32 5.15 22.87
N ASN A 136 12.87 3.89 22.83
CA ASN A 136 12.75 3.07 24.05
C ASN A 136 14.11 2.57 24.53
#